data_AF-A0A915E7R0-F1
#
_entry.id   AF-A0A915E7R0-F1
#
_cell.length_a   1.000
_cell.length_b   1.000
_cell.length_c   1.000
_cell.angle_alpha   90.00
_cell.angle_beta   90.00
_cell.angle_gamma   90.00
#
_symmetry.space_group_name_H-M   'P 1'
#
loop_
_entity.id
_entity.type
_entity.pdbx_description
1 polymer ?
#
loop_
_entity_poly.entity_id
_entity_poly.type
_entity_poly.pdbx_seq_one_letter_code
_entity_poly.pdbx_strand_id
1 'polypeptide(L)' 'MKKCKVHVNLPLYIVMDRVCELCHDFYSHEKPNMRMECRSNCFRSESYKKCLNLFEPSISSDFSTSELGFSINKSLMR' A
#
# COMPACT_ATOMS: atom_id res chain seq x y z
N MET A 1 20.76 11.52 -8.26
CA MET A 1 19.44 11.04 -7.79
C MET A 1 19.02 9.83 -8.62
N LYS A 2 18.70 8.68 -8.00
CA LYS A 2 18.24 7.49 -8.75
C LYS A 2 16.84 7.75 -9.30
N LYS A 3 16.64 7.57 -10.61
CA LYS A 3 15.31 7.69 -11.23
C LYS A 3 14.46 6.48 -10.82
N CYS A 4 13.37 6.72 -10.11
CA CYS A 4 12.41 5.67 -9.77
C CYS A 4 11.55 5.32 -10.99
N LYS A 5 11.44 4.04 -11.35
CA LYS A 5 10.59 3.58 -12.47
C LYS A 5 9.13 3.98 -12.29
N VAL A 6 8.66 4.04 -11.04
CA VAL A 6 7.30 4.46 -10.70
C VAL A 6 6.98 5.88 -11.20
N HIS A 7 7.95 6.79 -11.26
CA HIS A 7 7.71 8.15 -11.74
C HIS A 7 7.47 8.23 -13.25
N VAL A 8 7.81 7.16 -14.00
CA VAL A 8 7.50 7.05 -15.43
C VAL A 8 6.02 6.72 -15.63
N ASN A 9 5.42 5.97 -14.70
CA ASN A 9 3.99 5.65 -14.70
C ASN A 9 3.27 6.56 -13.71
N LEU A 10 2.87 7.74 -14.17
CA LEU A 10 2.24 8.77 -13.34
C LEU A 10 0.98 8.27 -12.61
N PRO A 11 0.04 7.53 -13.25
CA PRO A 11 -1.11 6.96 -12.55
C PRO A 11 -0.71 6.04 -11.39
N LEU A 12 0.26 5.14 -11.60
CA LEU A 12 0.76 4.26 -10.56
C LEU A 12 1.38 5.07 -9.41
N TYR A 13 2.22 6.05 -9.75
CA TYR A 13 2.81 6.94 -8.75
C TYR A 13 1.74 7.62 -7.89
N ILE A 14 0.69 8.19 -8.49
CA ILE A 14 -0.39 8.87 -7.78
C ILE A 14 -1.08 7.94 -6.77
N VAL A 15 -1.38 6.69 -7.17
CA VAL A 15 -2.00 5.71 -6.26
C VAL A 15 -1.08 5.39 -5.08
N MET A 16 0.19 5.12 -5.35
CA MET A 16 1.17 4.81 -4.29
C MET A 16 1.41 6.01 -3.36
N ASP A 17 1.43 7.23 -3.91
CA ASP A 17 1.55 8.48 -3.18
C ASP A 17 0.36 8.70 -2.24
N ARG A 18 -0.85 8.36 -2.71
CA ARG A 18 -2.10 8.46 -1.95
C ARG A 18 -2.16 7.48 -0.78
N VAL A 19 -1.70 6.24 -0.98
CA VAL A 19 -1.55 5.26 0.12
C VAL A 19 -0.68 5.84 1.24
N CYS A 20 0.43 6.51 0.89
CA CYS A 20 1.32 7.13 1.88
C CYS A 20 0.70 8.35 2.58
N GLU A 21 -0.16 9.11 1.91
CA GLU A 21 -0.89 10.24 2.52
C GLU A 21 -1.88 9.75 3.55
N LEU A 22 -2.78 8.84 3.15
CA LEU A 22 -3.78 8.32 4.06
C LEU A 22 -3.13 7.63 5.26
N CYS A 23 -2.11 6.80 5.02
CA CYS A 23 -1.34 6.18 6.10
C CYS A 23 -0.67 7.20 7.03
N HIS A 24 -0.20 8.34 6.52
CA HIS A 24 0.32 9.40 7.37
C HIS A 24 -0.77 9.98 8.26
N ASP A 25 -1.96 10.25 7.73
CA ASP A 25 -3.07 10.79 8.54
C ASP A 25 -3.45 9.85 9.69
N PHE A 26 -3.33 8.52 9.51
CA PHE A 26 -3.55 7.54 10.57
C PHE A 26 -2.46 7.49 11.64
N TYR A 27 -1.19 7.75 11.27
CA TYR A 27 -0.04 7.54 12.15
C TYR A 27 0.71 8.82 12.52
N SER A 28 0.28 10.00 12.06
CA SER A 28 1.04 11.25 12.18
C SER A 28 1.33 11.64 13.63
N HIS A 29 0.47 11.24 14.56
CA HIS A 29 0.64 11.48 16.00
C HIS A 29 1.81 10.67 16.60
N GLU A 30 2.09 9.48 16.09
CA GLU A 30 3.20 8.62 16.54
C GLU A 30 4.45 8.75 15.65
N LYS A 31 4.23 8.97 14.35
CA LYS A 31 5.25 8.96 13.29
C LYS A 31 5.03 10.12 12.33
N PRO A 32 5.48 11.34 12.68
CA PRO A 32 5.25 12.53 11.86
C PRO A 32 5.89 12.43 10.46
N ASN A 33 6.94 11.62 10.29
CA ASN A 33 7.62 11.43 9.01
C ASN A 33 7.08 10.26 8.17
N MET A 34 5.94 9.66 8.56
CA MET A 34 5.39 8.47 7.90
C MET A 34 5.28 8.62 6.37
N ARG A 35 4.78 9.76 5.88
CA ARG A 35 4.63 10.03 4.44
C ARG A 35 5.96 9.93 3.69
N MET A 36 7.02 10.50 4.26
CA MET A 36 8.36 10.52 3.67
C MET A 36 8.99 9.12 3.69
N GLU A 37 8.91 8.43 4.83
CA GLU A 37 9.42 7.06 4.98
C GLU A 37 8.71 6.07 4.06
N CYS A 38 7.40 6.23 3.88
CA CYS A 38 6.59 5.43 2.97
C CYS A 38 7.05 5.58 1.51
N ARG A 39 7.40 6.79 1.06
CA ARG A 39 7.88 7.06 -0.32
C ARG A 39 9.34 6.65 -0.55
N SER A 40 10.07 6.37 0.53
CA SER A 40 11.51 6.08 0.47
C SER A 40 11.81 4.84 -0.40
N ASN A 41 13.01 4.83 -0.98
CA ASN A 41 13.49 3.74 -1.83
C ASN A 41 12.51 3.37 -2.97
N CYS A 42 11.88 4.36 -3.60
CA CYS A 42 10.89 4.15 -4.65
C CYS A 42 9.72 3.24 -4.21
N PHE A 43 9.16 3.51 -3.03
CA PHE A 43 8.09 2.72 -2.41
C PHE A 43 8.45 1.25 -2.12
N ARG A 44 9.75 0.93 -2.02
CA ARG A 44 10.24 -0.40 -1.63
C ARG A 44 10.68 -0.43 -0.16
N SER A 45 10.00 0.34 0.68
CA SER A 45 10.26 0.40 2.12
C SER A 45 9.29 -0.48 2.90
N GLU A 46 9.70 -0.90 4.09
CA GLU A 46 8.79 -1.60 5.02
C GLU A 46 7.64 -0.69 5.46
N SER A 47 7.86 0.63 5.52
CA SER A 47 6.80 1.61 5.78
C SER A 47 5.73 1.57 4.69
N TYR A 48 6.11 1.49 3.40
CA TYR A 48 5.14 1.35 2.32
C TYR A 48 4.29 0.07 2.44
N LYS A 49 4.93 -1.08 2.73
CA LYS A 49 4.20 -2.35 2.91
C LYS A 49 3.22 -2.28 4.07
N LYS A 50 3.63 -1.72 5.21
CA LYS A 50 2.75 -1.51 6.37
C LYS A 50 1.56 -0.60 6.02
N CYS A 51 1.82 0.49 5.31
CA CYS A 51 0.77 1.39 4.84
C CYS A 51 -0.20 0.72 3.85
N LEU A 52 0.31 -0.15 2.96
CA LEU A 52 -0.54 -0.89 2.04
C LEU A 52 -1.45 -1.88 2.77
N ASN A 53 -0.91 -2.59 3.76
CA ASN A 53 -1.65 -3.56 4.57
C ASN A 53 -2.76 -2.92 5.43
N LEU A 54 -2.67 -1.61 5.72
CA LEU A 54 -3.76 -0.89 6.40
C LEU A 54 -5.06 -0.89 5.58
N PHE A 55 -4.94 -0.93 4.25
CA PHE A 55 -6.07 -0.95 3.31
C PHE A 55 -6.38 -2.35 2.80
N GLU A 56 -5.62 -3.36 3.24
CA GLU A 56 -5.95 -4.75 2.93
C GLU A 56 -7.19 -5.13 3.74
N PRO A 57 -8.24 -5.67 3.10
CA PRO A 57 -9.38 -6.17 3.83
C PRO A 57 -8.88 -7.25 4.79
N SER A 58 -9.08 -7.05 6.08
CA SER A 58 -8.88 -8.12 7.04
C SER A 58 -9.80 -9.25 6.61
N ILE A 59 -9.24 -10.38 6.16
CA ILE A 59 -9.96 -11.64 6.16
C ILE A 59 -10.07 -12.03 7.65
N SER A 60 -10.81 -11.25 8.42
CA SER A 60 -11.34 -11.66 9.70
C SER A 60 -12.20 -12.87 9.38
N SER A 61 -12.02 -13.93 10.16
CA SER A 61 -12.71 -15.22 10.12
C SER A 61 -14.24 -15.16 10.23
N ASP A 62 -14.86 -14.00 10.02
CA ASP A 62 -16.29 -13.74 10.21
C ASP A 62 -17.00 -13.32 8.91
N PHE A 63 -16.31 -13.24 7.76
CA PHE A 63 -17.01 -13.11 6.48
C PHE A 63 -17.16 -14.49 5.84
N SER A 64 -18.33 -15.09 6.04
CA SER A 64 -18.76 -16.28 5.31
C SER A 64 -18.54 -16.07 3.81
N THR A 65 -17.81 -17.01 3.23
CA THR A 65 -17.33 -17.07 1.84
C THR A 65 -18.41 -17.20 0.77
N SER A 66 -19.65 -16.75 1.02
CA SER A 66 -20.78 -16.98 0.12
C SER A 66 -21.10 -15.85 -0.86
N GLU A 67 -20.55 -14.64 -0.73
CA GLU A 67 -21.03 -13.49 -1.55
C GLU A 67 -19.98 -12.72 -2.36
N LEU A 68 -18.69 -13.05 -2.29
CA LEU A 68 -17.70 -12.45 -3.19
C LEU A 68 -17.06 -13.51 -4.07
N GLY A 69 -17.67 -13.71 -5.25
CA GLY A 69 -17.11 -14.48 -6.35
C GLY A 69 -15.87 -13.81 -6.95
N PHE A 70 -14.78 -13.75 -6.21
CA PHE A 70 -13.46 -13.40 -6.73
C PHE A 70 -12.45 -14.49 -6.37
N SER A 71 -12.27 -15.42 -7.30
CA SER A 71 -11.30 -16.51 -7.16
C SER A 71 -9.89 -15.97 -7.41
N ILE A 72 -9.22 -15.46 -6.37
CA ILE A 72 -7.81 -15.08 -6.46
C ILE A 72 -6.98 -16.36 -6.46
N ASN A 73 -6.66 -16.85 -7.65
CA ASN A 73 -5.69 -17.91 -7.82
C ASN A 73 -4.30 -17.35 -7.48
N LYS A 74 -3.78 -17.69 -6.29
CA LYS A 74 -2.48 -17.23 -5.76
C LYS A 74 -1.27 -17.65 -6.61
N SER A 75 -1.50 -18.40 -7.70
CA SER A 75 -0.49 -18.86 -8.66
C SER A 75 -0.13 -17.82 -9.75
N LEU A 76 -0.87 -16.71 -9.89
CA LEU A 76 -0.63 -15.70 -10.95
C LEU A 76 0.14 -14.45 -10.47
N MET A 77 0.93 -14.60 -9.40
CA MET A 77 1.90 -13.60 -8.94
C MET A 77 3.30 -14.25 -8.91
N ARG A 78 3.75 -14.74 -10.07
CA ARG A 78 5.14 -15.08 -10.36
C ARG A 78 5.54 -14.47 -11.68
#